data_AF-A0A7S4L5V6-F1
#
_entry.id   AF-A0A7S4L5V6-F1
#
_cell.length_a   1.000
_cell.length_b   1.000
_cell.length_c   1.000
_cell.angle_alpha   90.00
_cell.angle_beta   90.00
_cell.angle_gamma   90.00
#
_symmetry.space_group_name_H-M   'P 1'
#
loop_
_entity.id
_entity.type
_entity.pdbx_description
1 polymer ?
#
loop_
_entity_poly.entity_id
_entity_poly.type
_entity_poly.pdbx_seq_one_letter_code
_entity_poly.pdbx_strand_id
1 'polypeptide(L)'
;MKLFLVLACLFAVVSVTATLPAGFWSSEQPATKEIQELVDSVYEKVEDRLGREFNTYIAVSYQSQVVAGTNYHIKMKIDGQDVNLDIFQDLMGVPHLTRVDAFNPEL
;
A
#
# COMPACT_ATOMS: atom_id res chain seq x y z
N MET A 1 -46.29 -26.88 -6.07
CA MET A 1 -44.90 -27.36 -5.94
C MET A 1 -44.25 -27.51 -7.31
N LYS A 2 -43.51 -26.50 -7.76
CA LYS A 2 -42.19 -26.60 -8.43
C LYS A 2 -41.83 -25.21 -8.95
N LEU A 3 -40.93 -24.48 -8.29
CA LEU A 3 -39.48 -24.66 -8.12
C LEU A 3 -38.74 -23.78 -9.15
N PHE A 4 -38.39 -22.58 -8.67
CA PHE A 4 -37.23 -21.74 -9.02
C PHE A 4 -36.95 -21.38 -10.49
N LEU A 5 -37.32 -20.14 -10.84
CA LEU A 5 -36.65 -19.35 -11.86
C LEU A 5 -35.56 -18.52 -11.15
N VAL A 6 -34.34 -19.06 -11.02
CA VAL A 6 -33.19 -18.25 -10.57
C VAL A 6 -32.57 -17.63 -11.82
N LEU A 7 -32.94 -16.38 -12.06
CA LEU A 7 -32.26 -15.50 -13.00
C LEU A 7 -30.86 -15.25 -12.44
N ALA A 8 -29.88 -16.06 -12.86
CA ALA A 8 -28.47 -15.80 -12.62
C ALA A 8 -28.07 -14.59 -13.47
N CYS A 9 -28.33 -13.40 -12.93
CA CYS A 9 -27.77 -12.16 -13.43
C CYS A 9 -26.27 -12.23 -13.17
N LEU A 10 -25.53 -12.61 -14.22
CA LEU A 10 -24.09 -12.62 -14.27
C LEU A 10 -23.60 -11.20 -14.03
N PHE A 11 -23.31 -10.84 -12.77
CA PHE A 11 -22.58 -9.63 -12.44
C PHE A 11 -21.15 -9.83 -12.95
N ALA A 12 -20.94 -9.59 -14.24
CA ALA A 12 -19.63 -9.27 -14.75
C ALA A 12 -19.26 -7.93 -14.12
N VAL A 13 -18.53 -7.97 -13.01
CA VAL A 13 -17.86 -6.79 -12.47
C VAL A 13 -16.75 -6.47 -13.45
N VAL A 14 -17.08 -5.72 -14.49
CA VAL A 14 -16.07 -5.06 -15.33
C VAL A 14 -15.43 -4.01 -14.43
N SER A 15 -14.31 -4.37 -13.80
CA SER A 15 -13.48 -3.40 -13.10
C SER A 15 -12.95 -2.42 -14.15
N VAL A 16 -13.59 -1.26 -14.25
CA VAL A 16 -13.04 -0.14 -15.02
C VAL A 16 -11.80 0.31 -14.26
N THR A 17 -10.62 -0.14 -14.71
CA THR A 17 -9.35 0.41 -14.25
C THR A 17 -9.18 1.78 -14.92
N ALA A 18 -9.81 2.80 -14.32
CA ALA A 18 -9.55 4.18 -14.72
C ALA A 18 -8.05 4.45 -14.51
N THR A 19 -7.30 4.55 -15.61
CA THR A 19 -5.88 4.93 -15.56
C THR A 19 -5.83 6.40 -15.18
N LEU A 20 -5.39 6.70 -13.96
CA LEU A 20 -5.21 8.07 -13.50
C LEU A 20 -4.06 8.73 -14.26
N PRO A 21 -4.14 10.04 -14.55
CA PRO A 21 -3.03 10.77 -15.14
C PRO A 21 -1.81 10.75 -14.21
N ALA A 22 -0.61 10.82 -14.79
CA ALA A 22 0.63 10.91 -14.02
C ALA A 22 0.60 12.12 -13.05
N GLY A 23 1.16 11.93 -11.86
CA GLY A 23 1.15 12.91 -10.77
C GLY A 23 -0.11 12.89 -9.92
N PHE A 24 -1.14 12.10 -10.24
CA PHE A 24 -2.31 11.95 -9.38
C PHE A 24 -2.19 10.74 -8.45
N TRP A 25 -2.63 10.90 -7.20
CA TRP A 25 -2.68 9.79 -6.24
C TRP A 25 -3.91 8.90 -6.50
N SER A 26 -3.73 7.60 -6.38
CA SER A 26 -4.85 6.66 -6.33
C SER A 26 -5.71 6.89 -5.08
N SER A 27 -6.94 6.38 -5.11
CA SER A 27 -7.66 6.15 -3.87
C SER A 27 -6.89 5.16 -2.98
N GLU A 28 -7.14 5.24 -1.67
CA GLU A 28 -6.58 4.29 -0.72
C GLU A 28 -7.13 2.89 -0.98
N GLN A 29 -6.23 1.91 -1.04
CA GLN A 29 -6.53 0.50 -1.27
C GLN A 29 -5.96 -0.34 -0.13
N PRO A 30 -6.56 -1.50 0.22
CA PRO A 30 -5.94 -2.45 1.13
C PRO A 30 -4.57 -2.89 0.62
N ALA A 31 -3.62 -3.09 1.52
CA ALA A 31 -2.30 -3.59 1.16
C ALA A 31 -2.41 -4.99 0.55
N THR A 32 -1.70 -5.20 -0.56
CA THR A 32 -1.57 -6.51 -1.20
C THR A 32 -0.27 -7.20 -0.76
N LYS A 33 -0.07 -8.44 -1.19
CA LYS A 33 1.18 -9.17 -0.94
C LYS A 33 2.38 -8.43 -1.50
N GLU A 34 2.25 -7.84 -2.68
CA GLU A 34 3.31 -7.08 -3.35
C GLU A 34 3.68 -5.81 -2.57
N ILE A 35 2.69 -5.16 -1.92
CA ILE A 35 2.96 -4.01 -1.06
C ILE A 35 3.68 -4.42 0.22
N GLN A 36 3.34 -5.58 0.79
CA GLN A 36 4.09 -6.13 1.92
C GLN A 36 5.54 -6.45 1.50
N GLU A 37 5.75 -7.13 0.37
CA GLU A 37 7.08 -7.43 -0.15
C GLU A 37 7.90 -6.14 -0.44
N LEU A 38 7.23 -5.08 -0.91
CA LEU A 38 7.86 -3.78 -1.13
C LEU A 38 8.39 -3.17 0.19
N VAL A 39 7.58 -3.17 1.26
CA VAL A 39 8.04 -2.62 2.56
C VAL A 39 9.06 -3.52 3.24
N ASP A 40 9.00 -4.84 3.01
CA ASP A 40 9.99 -5.80 3.50
C ASP A 40 11.36 -5.57 2.82
N SER A 41 11.37 -5.19 1.53
CA SER A 41 12.60 -4.90 0.79
C SER A 41 13.39 -3.68 1.31
N VAL A 42 12.74 -2.82 2.09
CA VAL A 42 13.35 -1.64 2.72
C VAL A 42 13.40 -1.74 4.25
N TYR A 43 13.12 -2.91 4.82
CA TYR A 43 12.99 -3.15 6.26
C TYR A 43 14.18 -2.61 7.06
N GLU A 44 15.41 -2.97 6.69
CA GLU A 44 16.63 -2.51 7.37
C GLU A 44 16.72 -0.97 7.43
N LYS A 45 16.32 -0.28 6.34
CA LYS A 45 16.31 1.20 6.31
C LYS A 45 15.24 1.80 7.24
N VAL A 46 14.15 1.09 7.47
CA VAL A 46 13.08 1.52 8.40
C VAL A 46 13.54 1.30 9.84
N GLU A 47 14.17 0.17 10.15
CA GLU A 47 14.80 -0.09 11.45
C GLU A 47 15.87 0.96 11.78
N ASP A 48 16.76 1.26 10.83
CA ASP A 48 17.79 2.29 11.00
C ASP A 48 17.19 3.67 11.31
N ARG A 49 16.10 4.04 10.65
CA ARG A 49 15.42 5.33 10.86
C ARG A 49 14.66 5.40 12.17
N LEU A 50 14.08 4.29 12.63
CA LEU A 50 13.33 4.23 13.88
C LEU A 50 14.20 3.84 15.09
N GLY A 51 15.43 3.39 14.86
CA GLY A 51 16.42 3.04 15.88
C GLY A 51 16.03 1.82 16.72
N ARG A 52 15.22 0.90 16.17
CA ARG A 52 14.74 -0.29 16.88
C ARG A 52 14.32 -1.39 15.91
N GLU A 53 14.36 -2.63 16.40
CA GLU A 53 13.77 -3.80 15.72
C GLU A 53 12.25 -3.88 15.96
N PHE A 54 11.57 -4.64 15.10
CA PHE A 54 10.11 -4.80 15.13
C PHE A 54 9.71 -6.27 15.31
N ASN A 55 8.70 -6.54 16.15
CA ASN A 55 8.12 -7.89 16.26
C ASN A 55 6.98 -8.10 15.27
N THR A 56 6.27 -7.03 14.93
CA THR A 56 5.19 -7.01 13.95
C THR A 56 5.42 -5.87 12.98
N TYR A 57 5.33 -6.17 11.68
CA TYR A 57 5.63 -5.23 10.60
C TYR A 57 4.67 -5.48 9.42
N ILE A 58 3.47 -4.89 9.50
CA ILE A 58 2.35 -5.25 8.63
C ILE A 58 1.89 -4.04 7.83
N ALA A 59 1.87 -4.14 6.50
CA ALA A 59 1.23 -3.17 5.63
C ALA A 59 -0.30 -3.33 5.70
N VAL A 60 -1.00 -2.22 5.92
CA VAL A 60 -2.47 -2.20 6.11
C VAL A 60 -3.16 -1.68 4.86
N SER A 61 -2.71 -0.53 4.35
CA SER A 61 -3.25 0.11 3.16
C SER A 61 -2.19 0.93 2.44
N TYR A 62 -2.47 1.29 1.20
CA TYR A 62 -1.59 2.13 0.40
C TYR A 62 -2.33 3.02 -0.59
N GLN A 63 -1.63 4.06 -1.01
CA GLN A 63 -1.91 4.83 -2.22
C GLN A 63 -0.68 4.79 -3.11
N SER A 64 -0.89 4.90 -4.42
CA SER A 64 0.19 4.98 -5.40
C SER A 64 0.03 6.19 -6.31
N GLN A 65 1.14 6.67 -6.86
CA GLN A 65 1.17 7.79 -7.79
C GLN A 65 2.23 7.52 -8.86
N VAL A 66 1.81 7.48 -10.11
CA VAL A 66 2.70 7.33 -11.26
C VAL A 66 3.42 8.65 -11.52
N VAL A 67 4.75 8.60 -11.61
CA VAL A 67 5.65 9.72 -11.95
C VAL A 67 6.70 9.21 -12.96
N ALA A 68 7.92 9.75 -12.97
CA ALA A 68 9.07 9.09 -13.61
C ALA A 68 9.55 7.89 -12.74
N GLY A 69 8.64 6.95 -12.51
CA GLY A 69 8.68 5.90 -11.47
C GLY A 69 7.32 5.81 -10.78
N THR A 70 7.27 5.28 -9.56
CA THR A 70 6.04 5.19 -8.76
C THR A 70 6.31 5.58 -7.32
N ASN A 71 5.55 6.55 -6.81
CA ASN A 71 5.51 6.81 -5.37
C ASN A 71 4.46 5.92 -4.73
N TYR A 72 4.77 5.37 -3.56
CA TYR A 72 3.87 4.65 -2.69
C TYR A 72 3.80 5.36 -1.34
N HIS A 73 2.58 5.62 -0.88
CA HIS A 73 2.31 6.03 0.50
C HIS A 73 1.63 4.85 1.19
N ILE A 74 2.25 4.30 2.23
CA ILE A 74 1.87 3.01 2.81
C ILE A 74 1.64 3.19 4.30
N LYS A 75 0.45 2.81 4.77
CA LYS A 75 0.12 2.77 6.19
C LYS A 75 0.51 1.41 6.76
N MET A 76 1.35 1.43 7.77
CA MET A 76 1.86 0.25 8.46
C MET A 76 1.29 0.16 9.86
N LYS A 77 1.11 -1.07 10.34
CA LYS A 77 0.98 -1.40 11.75
C LYS A 77 2.30 -2.03 12.20
N ILE A 78 3.07 -1.29 13.00
CA ILE A 78 4.36 -1.74 13.56
C ILE A 78 4.26 -1.77 15.08
N ASP A 79 4.31 -2.97 15.66
CA ASP A 79 4.16 -3.19 17.11
C ASP A 79 2.94 -2.49 17.72
N GLY A 80 1.82 -2.55 17.01
CA GLY A 80 0.57 -1.93 17.43
C GLY A 80 0.45 -0.43 17.11
N GLN A 81 1.53 0.23 16.67
CA GLN A 81 1.55 1.65 16.31
C GLN A 81 1.32 1.85 14.82
N ASP A 82 0.66 2.96 14.46
CA ASP A 82 0.48 3.36 13.07
C ASP A 82 1.71 4.15 12.59
N VAL A 83 2.32 3.69 11.52
CA VAL A 83 3.51 4.30 10.91
C VAL A 83 3.26 4.47 9.42
N ASN A 84 3.51 5.65 8.89
CA ASN A 84 3.42 5.90 7.46
C ASN A 84 4.81 5.81 6.84
N LEU A 85 4.91 5.05 5.74
CA LEU A 85 6.11 4.95 4.92
C LEU A 85 5.84 5.57 3.55
N ASP A 86 6.80 6.35 3.06
CA ASP A 86 6.84 6.70 1.64
C ASP A 86 8.00 5.97 0.97
N ILE A 87 7.70 5.30 -0.14
CA ILE A 87 8.68 4.59 -0.96
C ILE A 87 8.56 5.10 -2.39
N PHE A 88 9.69 5.49 -2.98
CA PHE A 88 9.79 5.73 -4.41
C PHE A 88 10.40 4.51 -5.09
N GLN A 89 9.68 3.92 -6.03
CA GLN A 89 10.20 2.89 -6.92
C GLN A 89 10.61 3.54 -8.24
N ASP A 90 11.89 3.45 -8.58
CA ASP A 90 12.38 4.02 -9.84
C ASP A 90 11.95 3.19 -11.07
N LEU A 91 12.28 3.69 -12.26
CA LEU A 91 11.94 3.03 -13.53
C LEU A 91 12.62 1.67 -13.72
N MET A 92 13.65 1.35 -12.94
CA MET A 92 14.32 0.05 -12.93
C MET A 92 13.72 -0.91 -11.90
N GLY A 93 12.69 -0.48 -11.15
CA GLY A 93 12.05 -1.27 -10.12
C GLY A 93 12.77 -1.25 -8.78
N VAL A 94 13.76 -0.38 -8.57
CA VAL A 94 14.50 -0.33 -7.31
C VAL A 94 13.73 0.55 -6.31
N PRO A 95 13.42 0.03 -5.10
CA PRO A 95 12.71 0.79 -4.08
C PRO A 95 13.65 1.65 -3.22
N HIS A 96 13.23 2.89 -3.00
CA HIS A 96 13.94 3.88 -2.20
C HIS A 96 13.01 4.39 -1.10
N LEU A 97 13.31 4.06 0.16
CA LEU A 97 12.60 4.62 1.32
C LEU A 97 12.88 6.13 1.41
N THR A 98 11.85 6.95 1.25
CA THR A 98 11.97 8.41 1.25
C THR A 98 11.53 9.00 2.59
N ARG A 99 10.45 8.50 3.19
CA ARG A 99 9.91 9.00 4.47
C ARG A 99 9.50 7.87 5.41
N VAL A 100 9.66 8.12 6.71
CA VAL A 100 9.15 7.30 7.81
C VAL A 100 8.56 8.25 8.85
N ASP A 101 7.25 8.22 9.01
CA ASP A 101 6.53 9.05 9.97
C ASP A 101 5.75 8.14 10.92
N ALA A 102 6.26 7.96 12.15
CA ALA A 102 5.47 7.34 13.21
C ALA A 102 4.37 8.31 13.65
N PHE A 103 3.11 7.87 13.63
CA PHE A 103 2.01 8.71 14.10
C PHE A 103 2.23 9.02 15.58
N ASN A 104 2.48 10.29 15.90
CA ASN A 104 2.47 10.79 17.26
C ASN A 104 1.05 11.34 17.54
N PRO A 105 0.21 10.66 18.33
CA PRO A 105 -1.13 11.15 18.65
C PRO A 105 -1.15 12.43 19.51
N GLU A 106 0.00 12.90 20.00
CA GLU A 106 0.11 14.07 20.89
C GLU A 106 0.57 15.37 20.20
N LEU A 107 0.59 15.43 18.86
CA LEU A 107 0.82 16.65 18.08
C LEU A 107 -0.36 16.96 17.14
#